data_AF-A0A957FMW9-F1
#
_entry.id   AF-A0A957FMW9-F1
#
_cell.length_a   1.000
_cell.length_b   1.000
_cell.length_c   1.000
_cell.angle_alpha   90.00
_cell.angle_beta   90.00
_cell.angle_gamma   90.00
#
_symmetry.space_group_name_H-M   'P 1'
#
loop_
_entity.id
_entity.type
_entity.pdbx_description
1 polymer ?
#
loop_
_entity_poly.entity_id
_entity_poly.type
_entity_poly.pdbx_seq_one_letter_code
_entity_poly.pdbx_strand_id
1 'polypeptide(L)'
;EALLAFVWPGFGDQFLAYNIPGRPVFDVLTAVFFTIGLFVVVLAFLRRPMSRRQWSLPYTFLLFWFLAGILPSLITGPTANTTRNLAALPVVHILPAVGFVVLIDWVSTRWLRAEVLIIRVMGVIWLLFAGSVAVHDYFVRWGEAPDVRGAYQVTQLAMFDYLSQQEENAPAVISTVYPGPAHDPSIALVTYPQLNLRWADARYALVWPHGQAAHAIIPASTPPHAAFAEWLHPVETVAMRTTDLDPTFTYYELEALPAAWMDTPPLANFDEALLLQHAHWLADGVRAGETAVLLTVWRVADPTRVGPLRPETETTDAVMFTQVLDGGNVLAQRDALDAPSWDWQSGDVIVQLHPVSVPVTAVPGEYQTIVGLYDRSSG
;
A
#
# COMPACT_ATOMS: atom_id res chain seq x y z
N GLU A 1 -11.84 -6.31 -25.41
CA GLU A 1 -10.64 -6.06 -24.59
C GLU A 1 -10.36 -7.20 -23.61
N ALA A 2 -11.30 -7.65 -22.77
CA ALA A 2 -11.06 -8.73 -21.80
C ALA A 2 -10.49 -10.03 -22.40
N LEU A 3 -10.92 -10.44 -23.61
CA LEU A 3 -10.34 -11.60 -24.29
C LEU A 3 -8.92 -11.36 -24.82
N LEU A 4 -8.59 -10.11 -25.20
CA LEU A 4 -7.25 -9.74 -25.65
C LEU A 4 -6.24 -9.80 -24.50
N ALA A 5 -6.69 -9.62 -23.25
CA ALA A 5 -5.85 -9.76 -22.07
C ALA A 5 -5.21 -11.15 -21.93
N PHE A 6 -5.81 -12.19 -22.51
CA PHE A 6 -5.23 -13.53 -22.46
C PHE A 6 -4.11 -13.74 -23.48
N VAL A 7 -4.12 -13.02 -24.60
CA VAL A 7 -3.33 -13.40 -25.79
C VAL A 7 -2.55 -12.26 -26.46
N TRP A 8 -2.89 -11.00 -26.21
CA TRP A 8 -2.33 -9.85 -26.94
C TRP A 8 -1.53 -8.92 -26.02
N PRO A 9 -0.28 -8.56 -26.38
CA PRO A 9 0.53 -7.60 -25.63
C PRO A 9 -0.15 -6.24 -25.45
N GLY A 10 -0.05 -5.66 -24.26
CA GLY A 10 -0.63 -4.37 -23.89
C GLY A 10 -2.06 -4.45 -23.34
N PHE A 11 -2.74 -5.60 -23.49
CA PHE A 11 -4.10 -5.80 -22.96
C PHE A 11 -4.14 -6.62 -21.67
N GLY A 12 -3.00 -7.12 -21.20
CA GLY A 12 -2.89 -7.77 -19.90
C GLY A 12 -3.30 -6.85 -18.75
N ASP A 13 -3.43 -7.43 -17.56
CA ASP A 13 -3.71 -6.64 -16.35
C ASP A 13 -2.63 -5.58 -16.15
N GLN A 14 -3.07 -4.36 -15.85
CA GLN A 14 -2.18 -3.22 -15.61
C GLN A 14 -1.83 -3.09 -14.13
N PHE A 15 -2.55 -3.80 -13.26
CA PHE A 15 -2.29 -3.76 -11.83
C PHE A 15 -1.03 -4.58 -11.49
N LEU A 16 0.03 -3.86 -11.17
CA LEU A 16 1.37 -4.43 -10.96
C LEU A 16 1.40 -5.48 -9.84
N ALA A 17 0.46 -5.47 -8.88
CA ALA A 17 0.43 -6.44 -7.78
C ALA A 17 0.15 -7.88 -8.25
N TYR A 18 -0.36 -8.09 -9.46
CA TYR A 18 -0.74 -9.42 -9.94
C TYR A 18 0.04 -9.90 -11.17
N ASN A 19 0.63 -9.00 -11.96
CA ASN A 19 1.39 -9.37 -13.16
C ASN A 19 2.32 -8.23 -13.59
N ILE A 20 3.21 -8.51 -14.55
CA ILE A 20 3.90 -7.47 -15.32
C ILE A 20 2.85 -6.65 -16.09
N PRO A 21 2.77 -5.32 -15.91
CA PRO A 21 1.75 -4.49 -16.54
C PRO A 21 1.63 -4.71 -18.05
N GLY A 22 0.41 -5.00 -18.50
CA GLY A 22 0.09 -5.21 -19.91
C GLY A 22 0.56 -6.54 -20.51
N ARG A 23 1.24 -7.40 -19.74
CA ARG A 23 1.65 -8.73 -20.19
C ARG A 23 0.41 -9.64 -20.32
N PRO A 24 0.20 -10.30 -21.47
CA PRO A 24 -0.89 -11.25 -21.61
C PRO A 24 -0.70 -12.46 -20.69
N VAL A 25 -1.80 -13.12 -20.34
CA VAL A 25 -1.77 -14.34 -19.50
C VAL A 25 -0.92 -15.44 -20.15
N PHE A 26 -1.00 -15.56 -21.48
CA PHE A 26 -0.30 -16.60 -22.22
C PHE A 26 0.82 -16.04 -23.10
N ASP A 27 1.91 -16.80 -23.22
CA ASP A 27 2.85 -16.61 -24.31
C ASP A 27 2.19 -16.97 -25.65
N VAL A 28 2.85 -16.60 -26.75
CA VAL A 28 2.31 -16.75 -28.11
C VAL A 28 1.91 -18.20 -28.42
N LEU A 29 2.70 -19.20 -28.00
CA LEU A 29 2.40 -20.59 -28.33
C LEU A 29 1.25 -21.12 -27.47
N THR A 30 1.24 -20.81 -26.18
CA THR A 30 0.11 -21.16 -25.30
C THR A 30 -1.18 -20.45 -25.75
N ALA A 31 -1.10 -19.22 -26.25
CA ALA A 31 -2.24 -18.48 -26.80
C ALA A 31 -2.83 -19.14 -28.06
N VAL A 32 -1.98 -19.73 -28.93
CA VAL A 32 -2.45 -20.55 -30.06
C VAL A 32 -3.22 -21.77 -29.56
N PHE A 33 -2.66 -22.50 -28.60
CA PHE A 33 -3.35 -23.66 -28.02
C PHE A 33 -4.65 -23.26 -27.32
N PHE A 34 -4.66 -22.15 -26.58
CA PHE A 34 -5.86 -21.59 -25.97
C PHE A 34 -6.95 -21.32 -27.01
N THR A 35 -6.58 -20.67 -28.11
CA THR A 35 -7.51 -20.32 -29.19
C THR A 35 -8.09 -21.56 -29.86
N ILE A 36 -7.25 -22.58 -30.12
CA ILE A 36 -7.70 -23.88 -30.66
C ILE A 36 -8.65 -24.56 -29.67
N GLY A 37 -8.30 -24.62 -28.38
CA GLY A 37 -9.12 -25.24 -27.35
C GLY A 37 -10.47 -24.57 -27.19
N LEU A 38 -10.49 -23.23 -27.17
CA LEU A 38 -11.73 -22.45 -27.16
C LEU A 38 -12.57 -22.72 -28.40
N PHE A 39 -11.96 -22.75 -29.59
CA PHE A 39 -12.66 -23.08 -30.83
C PHE A 39 -13.25 -24.49 -30.81
N VAL A 40 -12.51 -25.49 -30.32
CA VAL A 40 -12.98 -26.87 -30.18
C VAL A 40 -14.18 -26.95 -29.23
N VAL A 41 -14.10 -26.26 -28.09
CA VAL A 41 -15.18 -26.22 -27.10
C VAL A 41 -16.44 -25.57 -27.67
N VAL A 42 -16.32 -24.43 -28.38
CA VAL A 42 -17.45 -23.76 -29.05
C VAL A 42 -18.03 -24.65 -30.16
N LEU A 43 -17.18 -25.27 -30.97
CA LEU A 43 -17.62 -26.14 -32.07
C LEU A 43 -18.36 -27.38 -31.54
N ALA A 44 -17.85 -28.00 -30.47
CA ALA A 44 -18.50 -29.11 -29.78
C ALA A 44 -19.86 -28.69 -29.20
N PHE A 45 -19.97 -27.46 -28.70
CA PHE A 45 -21.24 -26.89 -28.22
C PHE A 45 -22.24 -26.62 -29.35
N LEU A 46 -21.79 -26.19 -30.53
CA LEU A 46 -22.67 -25.86 -31.67
C LEU A 46 -23.13 -27.09 -32.45
N ARG A 47 -22.28 -28.12 -32.58
CA ARG A 47 -22.55 -29.28 -33.46
C ARG A 47 -23.44 -30.37 -32.86
N ARG A 48 -23.98 -30.20 -31.64
CA ARG A 48 -24.67 -31.21 -30.80
C ARG A 48 -25.49 -32.27 -31.57
N PRO A 49 -24.92 -33.42 -31.95
CA PRO A 49 -25.70 -34.53 -32.48
C PRO A 49 -26.27 -35.31 -31.28
N MET A 50 -27.58 -35.58 -31.29
CA MET A 50 -28.34 -36.23 -30.21
C MET A 50 -27.69 -37.55 -29.69
N SER A 51 -26.90 -38.25 -30.52
CA SER A 51 -26.25 -39.53 -30.22
C SER A 51 -24.86 -39.43 -29.55
N ARG A 52 -24.17 -38.27 -29.60
CA ARG A 52 -22.82 -38.07 -29.01
C ARG A 52 -22.81 -37.27 -27.70
N ARG A 53 -23.97 -37.18 -27.03
CA ARG A 53 -24.24 -36.32 -25.87
C ARG A 53 -23.27 -36.48 -24.69
N GLN A 54 -22.65 -37.65 -24.53
CA GLN A 54 -21.68 -37.91 -23.46
C GLN A 54 -20.30 -37.24 -23.70
N TRP A 55 -19.91 -37.02 -24.96
CA TRP A 55 -18.66 -36.33 -25.32
C TRP A 55 -18.79 -34.80 -25.27
N SER A 56 -20.00 -34.25 -25.42
CA SER A 56 -20.22 -32.80 -25.43
C SER A 56 -20.37 -32.19 -24.03
N LEU A 57 -20.65 -32.99 -22.99
CA LEU A 57 -20.90 -32.49 -21.64
C LEU A 57 -19.66 -31.81 -21.02
N PRO A 58 -18.45 -32.40 -21.07
CA PRO A 58 -17.24 -31.77 -20.53
C PRO A 58 -16.91 -30.46 -21.24
N TYR A 59 -16.96 -30.44 -22.58
CA TYR A 59 -16.71 -29.22 -23.35
C TYR A 59 -17.77 -28.14 -23.08
N THR A 60 -19.05 -28.53 -22.96
CA THR A 60 -20.12 -27.59 -22.60
C THR A 60 -19.90 -27.00 -21.21
N PHE A 61 -19.47 -27.82 -20.25
CA PHE A 61 -19.12 -27.35 -18.91
C PHE A 61 -17.94 -26.37 -18.94
N LEU A 62 -16.86 -26.69 -19.66
CA LEU A 62 -15.72 -25.79 -19.82
C LEU A 62 -16.14 -24.45 -20.47
N LEU A 63 -17.04 -24.47 -21.45
CA LEU A 63 -17.54 -23.24 -22.06
C LEU A 63 -18.29 -22.37 -21.04
N PHE A 64 -19.23 -22.95 -20.31
CA PHE A 64 -20.01 -22.20 -19.33
C PHE A 64 -19.18 -21.76 -18.13
N TRP A 65 -18.22 -22.57 -17.68
CA TRP A 65 -17.28 -22.18 -16.64
C TRP A 65 -16.43 -20.99 -17.11
N PHE A 66 -15.89 -21.05 -18.33
CA PHE A 66 -15.12 -19.93 -18.89
C PHE A 66 -15.97 -18.66 -18.96
N LEU A 67 -17.18 -18.74 -19.52
CA LEU A 67 -18.09 -17.60 -19.64
C LEU A 67 -18.50 -17.02 -18.29
N ALA A 68 -18.87 -17.86 -17.32
CA ALA A 68 -19.24 -17.43 -15.99
C ALA A 68 -18.05 -16.83 -15.24
N GLY A 69 -16.86 -17.39 -15.42
CA GLY A 69 -15.63 -16.94 -14.77
C GLY A 69 -15.12 -15.59 -15.29
N ILE A 70 -15.31 -15.28 -16.58
CA ILE A 70 -14.90 -13.97 -17.15
C ILE A 70 -15.99 -12.90 -17.06
N LEU A 71 -17.22 -13.28 -16.68
CA LEU A 71 -18.37 -12.39 -16.63
C LEU A 71 -18.12 -11.13 -15.77
N PRO A 72 -17.48 -11.20 -14.59
CA PRO A 72 -17.21 -10.00 -13.79
C PRO A 72 -16.40 -8.94 -14.54
N SER A 73 -15.33 -9.32 -15.24
CA SER A 73 -14.52 -8.35 -16.00
C SER A 73 -15.17 -7.88 -17.30
N LEU A 74 -16.08 -8.67 -17.88
CA LEU A 74 -16.91 -8.20 -19.00
C LEU A 74 -17.86 -7.07 -18.57
N ILE A 75 -18.34 -7.09 -17.32
CA ILE A 75 -19.24 -6.07 -16.77
C ILE A 75 -18.48 -4.87 -16.24
N THR A 76 -17.38 -5.10 -15.52
CA THR A 76 -16.66 -4.07 -14.74
C THR A 76 -15.42 -3.49 -15.44
N GLY A 77 -15.08 -4.01 -16.62
CA GLY A 77 -13.95 -3.54 -17.43
C GLY A 77 -12.65 -4.34 -17.21
N PRO A 78 -11.63 -4.08 -18.06
CA PRO A 78 -10.40 -4.88 -18.13
C PRO A 78 -9.37 -4.57 -17.01
N THR A 79 -9.61 -3.57 -16.17
CA THR A 79 -8.75 -3.28 -15.02
C THR A 79 -8.95 -4.32 -13.91
N ALA A 80 -7.87 -4.75 -13.25
CA ALA A 80 -7.90 -5.81 -12.24
C ALA A 80 -8.54 -7.13 -12.74
N ASN A 81 -8.34 -7.43 -14.03
CA ASN A 81 -8.87 -8.61 -14.72
C ASN A 81 -8.46 -9.92 -14.01
N THR A 82 -7.24 -9.95 -13.44
CA THR A 82 -6.70 -11.11 -12.74
C THR A 82 -7.53 -11.45 -11.49
N THR A 83 -7.81 -10.44 -10.66
CA THR A 83 -8.59 -10.62 -9.42
C THR A 83 -10.07 -10.89 -9.72
N ARG A 84 -10.64 -10.14 -10.67
CA ARG A 84 -12.08 -10.23 -11.00
C ARG A 84 -12.44 -11.55 -11.68
N ASN A 85 -11.52 -12.15 -12.42
CA ASN A 85 -11.73 -13.44 -13.09
C ASN A 85 -11.06 -14.61 -12.36
N LEU A 86 -10.88 -14.53 -11.04
CA LEU A 86 -10.27 -15.61 -10.26
C LEU A 86 -10.96 -16.97 -10.52
N ALA A 87 -12.29 -16.95 -10.66
CA ALA A 87 -13.09 -18.14 -10.98
C ALA A 87 -12.77 -18.75 -12.35
N ALA A 88 -12.26 -17.98 -13.31
CA ALA A 88 -11.86 -18.46 -14.63
C ALA A 88 -10.49 -19.14 -14.65
N LEU A 89 -9.64 -18.95 -13.62
CA LEU A 89 -8.25 -19.43 -13.63
C LEU A 89 -8.10 -20.90 -14.03
N PRO A 90 -8.86 -21.86 -13.46
CA PRO A 90 -8.66 -23.27 -13.81
C PRO A 90 -9.03 -23.56 -15.26
N VAL A 91 -10.19 -23.10 -15.72
CA VAL A 91 -10.67 -23.35 -17.08
C VAL A 91 -9.81 -22.66 -18.13
N VAL A 92 -9.30 -21.47 -17.82
CA VAL A 92 -8.36 -20.74 -18.68
C VAL A 92 -7.10 -21.57 -18.93
N HIS A 93 -6.60 -22.35 -17.96
CA HIS A 93 -5.43 -23.22 -18.14
C HIS A 93 -5.77 -24.62 -18.70
N ILE A 94 -7.02 -25.07 -18.59
CA ILE A 94 -7.49 -26.33 -19.22
C ILE A 94 -7.65 -26.16 -20.74
N LEU A 95 -8.15 -25.00 -21.20
CA LEU A 95 -8.39 -24.76 -22.64
C LEU A 95 -7.13 -24.92 -23.53
N PRO A 96 -5.93 -24.39 -23.16
CA PRO A 96 -4.70 -24.65 -23.89
C PRO A 96 -4.36 -26.14 -23.94
N ALA A 97 -4.54 -26.88 -22.85
CA ALA A 97 -4.29 -28.32 -22.83
C ALA A 97 -5.21 -29.06 -23.81
N VAL A 98 -6.50 -28.67 -23.88
CA VAL A 98 -7.44 -29.21 -24.87
C VAL A 98 -6.95 -28.93 -26.30
N GLY A 99 -6.55 -27.69 -26.59
CA GLY A 99 -6.06 -27.33 -27.92
C GLY A 99 -4.79 -28.07 -28.31
N PHE A 100 -3.86 -28.24 -27.37
CA PHE A 100 -2.64 -29.03 -27.55
C PHE A 100 -2.94 -30.50 -27.85
N VAL A 101 -3.77 -31.16 -27.05
CA VAL A 101 -4.11 -32.58 -27.24
C VAL A 101 -4.79 -32.81 -28.59
N VAL A 102 -5.77 -31.98 -28.96
CA VAL A 102 -6.45 -32.08 -30.25
C VAL A 102 -5.48 -31.92 -31.42
N LEU A 103 -4.52 -31.00 -31.32
CA LEU A 103 -3.51 -30.80 -32.34
C LEU A 103 -2.58 -32.01 -32.47
N ILE A 104 -2.09 -32.54 -31.35
CA ILE A 104 -1.20 -33.71 -31.32
C ILE A 104 -1.91 -34.97 -31.85
N ASP A 105 -3.15 -35.21 -31.45
CA ASP A 105 -3.94 -36.34 -31.95
C ASP A 105 -4.16 -36.22 -33.48
N TRP A 106 -4.43 -35.02 -33.97
CA TRP A 106 -4.60 -34.77 -35.40
C TRP A 106 -3.30 -34.95 -36.21
N VAL A 107 -2.14 -34.57 -35.66
CA VAL A 107 -0.83 -34.77 -36.31
C VAL A 107 -0.41 -36.25 -36.25
N SER A 108 -0.57 -36.91 -35.11
CA SER A 108 -0.14 -38.30 -34.90
C SER A 108 -0.85 -39.31 -35.80
N THR A 109 -2.05 -39.00 -36.28
CA THR A 109 -2.78 -39.81 -37.27
C THR A 109 -2.22 -39.72 -38.70
N ARG A 110 -1.35 -38.74 -38.98
CA ARG A 110 -0.81 -38.49 -40.33
C ARG A 110 0.70 -38.75 -40.47
N TRP A 111 1.43 -38.84 -39.36
CA TRP A 111 2.89 -38.77 -39.31
C TRP A 111 3.52 -40.07 -38.81
N LEU A 112 4.79 -40.31 -39.16
CA LEU A 112 5.53 -41.51 -38.74
C LEU A 112 5.94 -41.43 -37.26
N ARG A 113 6.15 -42.60 -36.62
CA ARG A 113 6.49 -42.68 -35.17
C ARG A 113 7.71 -41.83 -34.76
N ALA A 114 8.72 -41.70 -35.64
CA ALA A 114 9.90 -40.89 -35.37
C ALA A 114 9.58 -39.39 -35.30
N GLU A 115 8.66 -38.90 -36.14
CA GLU A 115 8.25 -37.49 -36.19
C GLU A 115 7.43 -37.13 -34.94
N VAL A 116 6.60 -38.05 -34.45
CA VAL A 116 5.87 -37.88 -33.18
C VAL A 116 6.82 -37.80 -31.98
N LEU A 117 7.92 -38.55 -31.97
CA LEU A 117 8.94 -38.45 -30.92
C LEU A 117 9.60 -37.07 -30.92
N ILE A 118 9.96 -36.55 -32.09
CA ILE A 118 10.54 -35.20 -32.24
C ILE A 118 9.56 -34.16 -31.68
N ILE A 119 8.27 -34.22 -32.02
CA ILE A 119 7.25 -33.30 -31.51
C ILE A 119 7.16 -33.36 -29.98
N ARG A 120 7.19 -34.56 -29.38
CA ARG A 120 7.18 -34.71 -27.92
C ARG A 120 8.40 -34.08 -27.27
N VAL A 121 9.59 -34.33 -27.81
CA VAL A 121 10.84 -33.74 -27.33
C VAL A 121 10.79 -32.22 -27.45
N MET A 122 10.34 -31.68 -28.59
CA MET A 122 10.14 -30.25 -28.79
C MET A 122 9.12 -29.67 -27.80
N GLY A 123 8.04 -30.40 -27.50
CA GLY A 123 7.05 -30.01 -26.49
C GLY A 123 7.65 -29.94 -25.09
N VAL A 124 8.47 -30.92 -24.69
CA VAL A 124 9.19 -30.88 -23.40
C VAL A 124 10.18 -29.72 -23.36
N ILE A 125 10.97 -29.50 -24.42
CA ILE A 125 11.91 -28.38 -24.51
C ILE A 125 11.16 -27.05 -24.40
N TRP A 126 10.04 -26.90 -25.10
CA TRP A 126 9.21 -25.70 -25.01
C TRP A 126 8.65 -25.49 -23.59
N LEU A 127 8.17 -26.54 -22.92
CA LEU A 127 7.70 -26.42 -21.53
C LEU A 127 8.82 -26.00 -20.58
N LEU A 128 10.02 -26.55 -20.74
CA LEU A 128 11.19 -26.14 -19.96
C LEU A 128 11.57 -24.69 -20.23
N PHE A 129 11.54 -24.27 -21.49
CA PHE A 129 11.78 -22.89 -21.89
C PHE A 129 10.72 -21.93 -21.31
N ALA A 130 9.43 -22.24 -21.48
CA ALA A 130 8.32 -21.45 -20.95
C ALA A 130 8.38 -21.35 -19.42
N GLY A 131 8.70 -22.45 -18.74
CA GLY A 131 8.93 -22.47 -17.30
C GLY A 131 10.11 -21.61 -16.87
N SER A 132 11.23 -21.68 -17.59
CA SER A 132 12.41 -20.84 -17.31
C SER A 132 12.11 -19.34 -17.51
N VAL A 133 11.38 -18.98 -18.58
CA VAL A 133 10.95 -17.60 -18.83
C VAL A 133 9.99 -17.13 -17.73
N ALA A 134 9.04 -17.97 -17.31
CA ALA A 134 8.12 -17.63 -16.22
C ALA A 134 8.85 -17.40 -14.89
N VAL A 135 9.82 -18.25 -14.55
CA VAL A 135 10.67 -18.09 -13.36
C VAL A 135 11.45 -16.77 -13.43
N HIS A 136 12.13 -16.50 -14.55
CA HIS A 136 12.86 -15.25 -14.72
C HIS A 136 11.93 -14.03 -14.63
N ASP A 137 10.79 -14.07 -15.32
CA ASP A 137 9.88 -12.94 -15.32
C ASP A 137 9.23 -12.71 -13.96
N TYR A 138 8.93 -13.76 -13.19
CA TYR A 138 8.35 -13.64 -11.85
C TYR A 138 9.38 -13.17 -10.83
N PHE A 139 10.51 -13.87 -10.71
CA PHE A 139 11.48 -13.61 -9.63
C PHE A 139 12.46 -12.48 -9.94
N VAL A 140 12.73 -12.20 -11.23
CA VAL A 140 13.71 -11.17 -11.62
C VAL A 140 13.00 -9.96 -12.19
N ARG A 141 12.25 -10.11 -13.29
CA ARG A 141 11.67 -8.93 -13.97
C ARG A 141 10.58 -8.26 -13.15
N TRP A 142 9.67 -9.03 -12.57
CA TRP A 142 8.57 -8.53 -11.75
C TRP A 142 9.01 -8.33 -10.31
N GLY A 143 9.57 -9.36 -9.67
CA GLY A 143 10.00 -9.32 -8.27
C GLY A 143 11.06 -8.25 -7.97
N GLU A 144 11.92 -7.92 -8.93
CA GLU A 144 12.96 -6.90 -8.75
C GLU A 144 12.61 -5.54 -9.39
N ALA A 145 11.41 -5.38 -9.93
CA ALA A 145 10.96 -4.08 -10.43
C ALA A 145 10.79 -3.08 -9.27
N PRO A 146 11.26 -1.83 -9.41
CA PRO A 146 11.12 -0.80 -8.38
C PRO A 146 9.70 -0.59 -7.88
N ASP A 147 8.74 -0.54 -8.80
CA ASP A 147 7.32 -0.31 -8.46
C ASP A 147 6.72 -1.48 -7.67
N VAL A 148 7.15 -2.71 -7.97
CA VAL A 148 6.71 -3.91 -7.24
C VAL A 148 7.33 -3.93 -5.84
N ARG A 149 8.63 -3.65 -5.73
CA ARG A 149 9.31 -3.56 -4.43
C ARG A 149 8.71 -2.46 -3.55
N GLY A 150 8.31 -1.33 -4.13
CA GLY A 150 7.59 -0.26 -3.44
C GLY A 150 6.19 -0.71 -2.99
N ALA A 151 5.40 -1.31 -3.89
CA ALA A 151 4.05 -1.76 -3.56
C ALA A 151 4.01 -2.88 -2.50
N TYR A 152 5.07 -3.67 -2.39
CA TYR A 152 5.24 -4.71 -1.36
C TYR A 152 6.07 -4.25 -0.17
N GLN A 153 6.27 -2.93 -0.01
CA GLN A 153 6.87 -2.30 1.17
C GLN A 153 8.24 -2.89 1.57
N VAL A 154 9.10 -3.19 0.59
CA VAL A 154 10.41 -3.81 0.86
C VAL A 154 11.29 -2.93 1.76
N THR A 155 11.29 -1.61 1.57
CA THR A 155 12.04 -0.68 2.44
C THR A 155 11.51 -0.72 3.87
N GLN A 156 10.19 -0.79 4.05
CA GLN A 156 9.57 -0.88 5.37
C GLN A 156 9.93 -2.17 6.10
N LEU A 157 9.91 -3.31 5.40
CA LEU A 157 10.35 -4.59 5.96
C LEU A 157 11.84 -4.54 6.37
N ALA A 158 12.68 -3.90 5.57
CA ALA A 158 14.10 -3.70 5.91
C ALA A 158 14.29 -2.82 7.17
N MET A 159 13.43 -1.81 7.38
CA MET A 159 13.41 -1.02 8.61
C MET A 159 13.08 -1.89 9.84
N PHE A 160 12.12 -2.81 9.73
CA PHE A 160 11.77 -3.71 10.83
C PHE A 160 12.81 -4.78 11.08
N ASP A 161 13.39 -5.35 10.03
CA ASP A 161 14.52 -6.27 10.14
C ASP A 161 15.69 -5.60 10.85
N TYR A 162 15.99 -4.34 10.50
CA TYR A 162 17.02 -3.54 11.15
C TYR A 162 16.74 -3.32 12.64
N LEU A 163 15.50 -2.97 13.02
CA LEU A 163 15.12 -2.81 14.43
C LEU A 163 15.18 -4.13 15.20
N SER A 164 14.74 -5.23 14.60
CA SER A 164 14.71 -6.54 15.25
C SER A 164 16.10 -7.09 15.61
N GLN A 165 17.15 -6.55 14.99
CA GLN A 165 18.54 -6.89 15.25
C GLN A 165 19.18 -6.05 16.36
N GLN A 166 18.51 -4.98 16.82
CA GLN A 166 19.00 -4.16 17.92
C GLN A 166 18.81 -4.89 19.26
N GLU A 167 19.78 -4.77 20.17
CA GLU A 167 19.78 -5.51 21.45
C GLU A 167 18.69 -5.04 22.43
N GLU A 168 18.15 -3.84 22.22
CA GLU A 168 17.13 -3.24 23.09
C GLU A 168 15.79 -3.15 22.35
N ASN A 169 14.73 -3.74 22.94
CA ASN A 169 13.34 -3.54 22.52
C ASN A 169 12.83 -2.16 22.98
N ALA A 170 13.61 -1.11 22.73
CA ALA A 170 13.23 0.26 23.03
C ALA A 170 12.07 0.68 22.11
N PRO A 171 11.15 1.53 22.58
CA PRO A 171 10.14 2.13 21.73
C PRO A 171 10.77 2.85 20.54
N ALA A 172 10.27 2.59 19.32
CA ALA A 172 10.78 3.19 18.10
C ALA A 172 9.66 3.89 17.30
N VAL A 173 9.94 5.09 16.79
CA VAL A 173 9.03 5.84 15.93
C VAL A 173 9.30 5.45 14.48
N ILE A 174 8.25 5.05 13.76
CA ILE A 174 8.29 4.72 12.35
C ILE A 174 7.60 5.83 11.57
N SER A 175 8.35 6.47 10.68
CA SER A 175 7.78 7.42 9.73
C SER A 175 7.29 6.71 8.47
N THR A 176 6.05 7.01 8.06
CA THR A 176 5.44 6.50 6.84
C THR A 176 4.40 7.49 6.30
N VAL A 177 4.11 7.42 5.00
CA VAL A 177 3.01 8.15 4.36
C VAL A 177 1.62 7.61 4.76
N TYR A 178 1.54 6.41 5.35
CA TYR A 178 0.29 5.77 5.78
C TYR A 178 0.34 5.28 7.23
N PRO A 179 0.49 6.17 8.25
CA PRO A 179 0.65 5.77 9.65
C PRO A 179 -0.64 5.24 10.31
N GLY A 180 -1.76 5.21 9.57
CA GLY A 180 -3.04 4.67 10.03
C GLY A 180 -3.06 3.14 10.04
N PRO A 181 -3.97 2.50 10.81
CA PRO A 181 -3.88 1.09 11.18
C PRO A 181 -4.03 0.11 10.01
N ALA A 182 -4.68 0.51 8.92
CA ALA A 182 -5.09 -0.38 7.83
C ALA A 182 -4.03 -0.65 6.74
N HIS A 183 -2.88 0.03 6.80
CA HIS A 183 -1.82 -0.09 5.79
C HIS A 183 -0.50 -0.54 6.45
N ASP A 184 0.46 0.35 6.53
CA ASP A 184 1.83 0.09 6.94
C ASP A 184 1.95 -0.53 8.35
N PRO A 185 1.17 -0.10 9.36
CA PRO A 185 1.15 -0.74 10.67
C PRO A 185 0.64 -2.18 10.68
N SER A 186 -0.33 -2.51 9.82
CA SER A 186 -0.90 -3.86 9.77
C SER A 186 0.14 -4.93 9.39
N ILE A 187 1.14 -4.54 8.60
CA ILE A 187 2.27 -5.41 8.24
C ILE A 187 3.07 -5.74 9.50
N ALA A 188 3.52 -4.73 10.23
CA ALA A 188 4.31 -4.91 11.45
C ALA A 188 3.55 -5.71 12.53
N LEU A 189 2.25 -5.47 12.71
CA LEU A 189 1.43 -6.19 13.68
C LEU A 189 1.38 -7.71 13.41
N VAL A 190 1.48 -8.12 12.14
CA VAL A 190 1.44 -9.52 11.74
C VAL A 190 2.84 -10.14 11.68
N THR A 191 3.84 -9.42 11.17
CA THR A 191 5.16 -9.97 10.89
C THR A 191 6.20 -9.68 11.98
N TYR A 192 6.05 -8.59 12.75
CA TYR A 192 6.95 -8.17 13.83
C TYR A 192 6.20 -7.77 15.11
N PRO A 193 5.31 -8.63 15.67
CA PRO A 193 4.47 -8.29 16.83
C PRO A 193 5.26 -8.00 18.11
N GLN A 194 6.56 -8.33 18.14
CA GLN A 194 7.46 -8.06 19.25
C GLN A 194 7.98 -6.62 19.31
N LEU A 195 7.92 -5.87 18.20
CA LEU A 195 8.44 -4.51 18.16
C LEU A 195 7.46 -3.54 18.84
N ASN A 196 7.99 -2.67 19.71
CA ASN A 196 7.23 -1.59 20.32
C ASN A 196 7.35 -0.34 19.46
N LEU A 197 6.39 -0.13 18.58
CA LEU A 197 6.42 0.93 17.57
C LEU A 197 5.48 2.08 17.94
N ARG A 198 5.76 3.26 17.42
CA ARG A 198 4.82 4.38 17.28
C ARG A 198 4.83 4.85 15.84
N TRP A 199 3.69 5.27 15.33
CA TRP A 199 3.51 5.62 13.92
C TRP A 199 3.28 7.09 13.73
N ALA A 200 4.03 7.68 12.80
CA ALA A 200 3.87 9.07 12.41
C ALA A 200 4.25 9.30 10.94
N ASP A 201 4.03 10.50 10.44
CA ASP A 201 4.67 11.04 9.25
C ASP A 201 5.61 12.17 9.66
N ALA A 202 6.92 11.92 9.66
CA ALA A 202 7.95 12.84 10.14
C ALA A 202 8.01 14.16 9.35
N ARG A 203 7.31 14.26 8.20
CA ARG A 203 7.11 15.53 7.50
C ARG A 203 6.25 16.51 8.31
N TYR A 204 5.44 16.02 9.24
CA TYR A 204 4.48 16.82 9.98
C TYR A 204 4.40 16.49 11.47
N ALA A 205 4.71 15.26 11.91
CA ALA A 205 4.62 14.88 13.32
C ALA A 205 5.71 13.88 13.76
N LEU A 206 6.03 13.93 15.05
CA LEU A 206 6.82 12.91 15.74
C LEU A 206 6.16 12.59 17.09
N VAL A 207 6.41 11.37 17.57
CA VAL A 207 5.91 10.89 18.86
C VAL A 207 7.11 10.57 19.74
N TRP A 208 7.11 11.07 20.98
CA TRP A 208 8.03 10.65 22.02
C TRP A 208 7.30 9.62 22.89
N PRO A 209 7.65 8.33 22.78
CA PRO A 209 7.03 7.27 23.57
C PRO A 209 7.20 7.56 25.06
N HIS A 210 6.09 7.63 25.79
CA HIS A 210 6.04 8.03 27.21
C HIS A 210 6.75 9.37 27.54
N GLY A 211 6.95 10.24 26.54
CA GLY A 211 7.66 11.50 26.67
C GLY A 211 9.16 11.36 26.92
N GLN A 212 9.75 10.21 26.58
CA GLN A 212 11.17 9.91 26.78
C GLN A 212 11.95 9.98 25.47
N ALA A 213 13.28 10.08 25.58
CA ALA A 213 14.17 9.86 24.44
C ALA A 213 13.94 8.45 23.87
N ALA A 214 14.05 8.33 22.55
CA ALA A 214 13.72 7.10 21.83
C ALA A 214 14.54 7.00 20.55
N HIS A 215 14.18 6.07 19.69
CA HIS A 215 14.72 5.99 18.34
C HIS A 215 13.65 6.27 17.30
N ALA A 216 14.06 6.74 16.14
CA ALA A 216 13.17 6.87 14.99
C ALA A 216 13.81 6.24 13.75
N ILE A 217 13.02 5.61 12.91
CA ILE A 217 13.44 5.23 11.56
C ILE A 217 12.57 5.97 10.55
N ILE A 218 13.25 6.75 9.72
CA ILE A 218 12.62 7.62 8.75
C ILE A 218 13.15 7.29 7.36
N PRO A 219 12.28 6.79 6.46
CA PRO A 219 12.66 6.52 5.08
C PRO A 219 12.74 7.81 4.25
N ALA A 220 13.43 7.76 3.11
CA ALA A 220 13.59 8.91 2.21
C ALA A 220 12.26 9.39 1.60
N SER A 221 11.23 8.55 1.58
CA SER A 221 9.86 8.91 1.18
C SER A 221 9.15 9.87 2.15
N THR A 222 9.58 9.94 3.41
CA THR A 222 9.01 10.84 4.44
C THR A 222 10.10 11.65 5.15
N PRO A 223 10.87 12.46 4.42
CA PRO A 223 11.99 13.19 4.99
C PRO A 223 11.51 14.09 6.14
N PRO A 224 12.20 14.12 7.29
CA PRO A 224 11.72 14.86 8.45
C PRO A 224 11.67 16.36 8.15
N HIS A 225 10.67 17.04 8.71
CA HIS A 225 10.62 18.50 8.63
C HIS A 225 11.82 19.12 9.34
N ALA A 226 12.37 20.21 8.81
CA ALA A 226 13.56 20.87 9.37
C ALA A 226 13.37 21.36 10.83
N ALA A 227 12.12 21.61 11.23
CA ALA A 227 11.78 21.98 12.62
C ALA A 227 12.12 20.88 13.64
N PHE A 228 12.24 19.62 13.19
CA PHE A 228 12.63 18.50 14.06
C PHE A 228 14.13 18.27 14.13
N ALA A 229 14.95 19.02 13.38
CA ALA A 229 16.39 18.81 13.31
C ALA A 229 17.11 18.98 14.65
N GLU A 230 16.53 19.73 15.59
CA GLU A 230 17.08 19.88 16.94
C GLU A 230 17.00 18.58 17.76
N TRP A 231 15.97 17.75 17.53
CA TRP A 231 15.73 16.53 18.31
C TRP A 231 16.05 15.23 17.56
N LEU A 232 16.25 15.29 16.25
CA LEU A 232 16.56 14.14 15.41
C LEU A 232 18.04 14.12 15.04
N HIS A 233 18.80 13.25 15.70
CA HIS A 233 20.24 13.07 15.44
C HIS A 233 20.45 11.81 14.58
N PRO A 234 20.91 11.93 13.33
CA PRO A 234 21.12 10.77 12.46
C PRO A 234 22.29 9.93 12.96
N VAL A 235 22.04 8.63 13.13
CA VAL A 235 23.06 7.65 13.56
C VAL A 235 23.61 6.90 12.36
N GLU A 236 22.71 6.30 11.56
CA GLU A 236 23.08 5.50 10.38
C GLU A 236 22.05 5.65 9.28
N THR A 237 22.52 5.86 8.04
CA THR A 237 21.68 5.78 6.83
C THR A 237 21.95 4.46 6.12
N VAL A 238 20.93 3.62 6.06
CA VAL A 238 20.98 2.33 5.37
C VAL A 238 20.57 2.53 3.91
N ALA A 239 21.44 2.08 3.00
CA ALA A 239 21.17 2.09 1.58
C ALA A 239 20.41 0.83 1.13
N MET A 240 19.31 1.04 0.42
CA MET A 240 18.62 0.02 -0.35
C MET A 240 19.22 -0.02 -1.77
N ARG A 241 18.49 -0.58 -2.74
CA ARG A 241 18.95 -0.51 -4.13
C ARG A 241 18.74 0.90 -4.66
N THR A 242 19.68 1.38 -5.47
CA THR A 242 19.59 2.71 -6.08
C THR A 242 18.41 2.87 -7.04
N THR A 243 17.82 1.76 -7.49
CA THR A 243 16.63 1.74 -8.34
C THR A 243 15.33 1.72 -7.54
N ASP A 244 15.37 1.46 -6.23
CA ASP A 244 14.16 1.42 -5.40
C ASP A 244 13.55 2.81 -5.32
N LEU A 245 12.21 2.88 -5.26
CA LEU A 245 11.48 4.16 -5.13
C LEU A 245 11.76 4.87 -3.80
N ASP A 246 12.14 4.09 -2.79
CA ASP A 246 12.54 4.56 -1.47
C ASP A 246 13.93 3.99 -1.13
N PRO A 247 15.00 4.58 -1.70
CA PRO A 247 16.30 3.92 -1.83
C PRO A 247 17.14 3.97 -0.56
N THR A 248 16.68 4.63 0.50
CA THR A 248 17.40 4.74 1.78
C THR A 248 16.42 4.95 2.92
N PHE A 249 16.79 4.51 4.11
CA PHE A 249 16.19 4.98 5.36
C PHE A 249 17.29 5.35 6.35
N THR A 250 16.97 6.23 7.30
CA THR A 250 17.93 6.63 8.33
C THR A 250 17.38 6.30 9.71
N TYR A 251 18.23 5.69 10.53
CA TYR A 251 18.03 5.47 11.95
C TYR A 251 18.52 6.70 12.71
N TYR A 252 17.66 7.24 13.55
CA TYR A 252 17.88 8.46 14.34
C TYR A 252 17.79 8.15 15.83
N GLU A 253 18.61 8.85 16.61
CA GLU A 253 18.35 9.09 18.01
C GLU A 253 17.37 10.26 18.13
N LEU A 254 16.30 10.05 18.90
CA LEU A 254 15.31 11.06 19.22
C LEU A 254 15.60 11.57 20.64
N GLU A 255 16.13 12.79 20.73
CA GLU A 255 16.47 13.41 22.02
C GLU A 255 15.22 13.77 22.81
N ALA A 256 15.30 13.76 24.15
CA ALA A 256 14.17 14.15 25.00
C ALA A 256 13.74 15.60 24.77
N LEU A 257 12.43 15.86 24.85
CA LEU A 257 11.89 17.21 24.74
C LEU A 257 12.33 18.10 25.91
N PRO A 258 12.40 19.44 25.70
CA PRO A 258 12.74 20.36 26.76
C PRO A 258 11.81 20.22 27.97
N ALA A 259 12.38 20.04 29.16
CA ALA A 259 11.62 19.94 30.41
C ALA A 259 10.70 21.15 30.64
N ALA A 260 11.12 22.34 30.16
CA ALA A 260 10.31 23.56 30.22
C ALA A 260 8.95 23.47 29.51
N TRP A 261 8.79 22.60 28.51
CA TRP A 261 7.49 22.35 27.87
C TRP A 261 6.65 21.34 28.64
N MET A 262 7.29 20.47 29.42
CA MET A 262 6.66 19.31 30.04
C MET A 262 6.33 19.50 31.52
N ASP A 263 7.03 20.42 32.19
CA ASP A 263 6.92 20.70 33.63
C ASP A 263 5.99 21.89 33.95
N THR A 264 5.58 22.66 32.94
CA THR A 264 4.61 23.75 33.10
C THR A 264 3.17 23.21 33.08
N PRO A 265 2.21 23.89 33.74
CA PRO A 265 0.80 23.54 33.58
C PRO A 265 0.38 23.57 32.11
N PRO A 266 -0.47 22.63 31.65
CA PRO A 266 -0.89 22.58 30.26
C PRO A 266 -1.68 23.83 29.90
N LEU A 267 -1.50 24.32 28.67
CA LEU A 267 -2.25 25.42 28.08
C LEU A 267 -3.76 25.12 28.02
N ALA A 268 -4.10 23.85 27.77
CA ALA A 268 -5.48 23.37 27.76
C ALA A 268 -5.56 21.88 28.09
N ASN A 269 -6.68 21.46 28.67
CA ASN A 269 -7.00 20.07 28.98
C ASN A 269 -8.27 19.67 28.20
N PHE A 270 -8.16 18.60 27.41
CA PHE A 270 -9.22 18.06 26.58
C PHE A 270 -9.74 16.76 27.21
N ASP A 271 -10.70 16.92 28.12
CA ASP A 271 -11.39 15.84 28.84
C ASP A 271 -10.46 14.80 29.49
N GLU A 272 -9.32 15.25 30.04
CA GLU A 272 -8.27 14.40 30.63
C GLU A 272 -7.70 13.33 29.67
N ALA A 273 -8.06 13.38 28.39
CA ALA A 273 -7.55 12.49 27.35
C ALA A 273 -6.23 13.03 26.79
N LEU A 274 -6.21 14.33 26.48
CA LEU A 274 -5.09 15.05 25.89
C LEU A 274 -4.84 16.37 26.60
N LEU A 275 -3.56 16.68 26.81
CA LEU A 275 -3.11 17.93 27.40
C LEU A 275 -2.28 18.70 26.38
N LEU A 276 -2.73 19.90 25.99
CA LEU A 276 -1.92 20.79 25.16
C LEU A 276 -0.85 21.41 26.06
N GLN A 277 0.40 21.00 25.87
CA GLN A 277 1.53 21.44 26.69
C GLN A 277 2.15 22.73 26.15
N HIS A 278 2.29 22.83 24.83
CA HIS A 278 2.94 23.96 24.19
C HIS A 278 2.38 24.22 22.80
N ALA A 279 2.38 25.47 22.37
CA ALA A 279 2.05 25.86 21.01
C ALA A 279 2.73 27.18 20.63
N HIS A 280 3.38 27.24 19.48
CA HIS A 280 3.96 28.47 18.94
C HIS A 280 4.06 28.42 17.42
N TRP A 281 4.03 29.59 16.78
CA TRP A 281 4.33 29.73 15.35
C TRP A 281 5.85 29.66 15.15
N LEU A 282 6.31 28.89 14.16
CA LEU A 282 7.75 28.76 13.87
C LEU A 282 8.40 30.07 13.38
N ALA A 283 7.58 31.04 12.97
CA ALA A 283 8.00 32.39 12.60
C ALA A 283 7.06 33.42 13.24
N ASP A 284 7.60 34.58 13.60
CA ASP A 284 6.84 35.67 14.23
C ASP A 284 5.80 36.32 13.29
N GLY A 285 5.91 36.07 11.99
CA GLY A 285 5.00 36.61 10.98
C GLY A 285 5.13 35.91 9.63
N VAL A 286 4.14 36.14 8.76
CA VAL A 286 3.98 35.49 7.46
C VAL A 286 3.38 36.47 6.46
N ARG A 287 3.74 36.38 5.18
CA ARG A 287 3.10 37.22 4.16
C ARG A 287 1.81 36.58 3.64
N ALA A 288 0.89 37.42 3.17
CA ALA A 288 -0.29 36.94 2.46
C ALA A 288 0.13 36.08 1.25
N GLY A 289 -0.47 34.90 1.09
CA GLY A 289 -0.12 33.91 0.07
C GLY A 289 0.99 32.93 0.46
N GLU A 290 1.64 33.11 1.61
CA GLU A 290 2.63 32.16 2.15
C GLU A 290 1.98 31.20 3.18
N THR A 291 2.76 30.22 3.63
CA THR A 291 2.34 29.23 4.63
C THR A 291 2.98 29.56 5.96
N ALA A 292 2.17 29.75 7.00
CA ALA A 292 2.63 29.79 8.38
C ALA A 292 2.59 28.38 8.97
N VAL A 293 3.53 28.03 9.83
CA VAL A 293 3.57 26.69 10.46
C VAL A 293 3.45 26.85 11.96
N LEU A 294 2.37 26.30 12.53
CA LEU A 294 2.18 26.23 13.97
C LEU A 294 2.74 24.90 14.47
N LEU A 295 3.64 24.92 15.44
CA LEU A 295 4.07 23.74 16.18
C LEU A 295 3.21 23.59 17.43
N THR A 296 2.70 22.39 17.65
CA THR A 296 1.90 22.04 18.84
C THR A 296 2.50 20.83 19.53
N VAL A 297 2.46 20.82 20.87
CA VAL A 297 2.98 19.73 21.72
C VAL A 297 1.86 19.24 22.62
N TRP A 298 1.54 17.96 22.50
CA TRP A 298 0.42 17.33 23.18
C TRP A 298 0.91 16.16 24.01
N ARG A 299 0.48 16.06 25.27
CA ARG A 299 0.70 14.87 26.10
C ARG A 299 -0.59 14.05 26.14
N VAL A 300 -0.50 12.77 25.80
CA VAL A 300 -1.57 11.80 25.97
C VAL A 300 -1.67 11.44 27.45
N ALA A 301 -2.79 11.79 28.08
CA ALA A 301 -3.05 11.45 29.47
C ALA A 301 -3.81 10.12 29.57
N ASP A 302 -4.90 9.98 28.82
CA ASP A 302 -5.68 8.74 28.73
C ASP A 302 -6.16 8.50 27.29
N PRO A 303 -5.53 7.58 26.54
CA PRO A 303 -5.90 7.32 25.15
C PRO A 303 -7.30 6.70 25.03
N THR A 304 -7.82 6.05 26.08
CA THR A 304 -9.15 5.41 26.04
C THR A 304 -10.30 6.41 26.02
N ARG A 305 -10.00 7.67 26.33
CA ARG A 305 -10.94 8.80 26.31
C ARG A 305 -10.87 9.62 25.02
N VAL A 306 -9.96 9.27 24.10
CA VAL A 306 -9.80 9.96 22.82
C VAL A 306 -10.87 9.49 21.84
N GLY A 307 -12.00 10.21 21.80
CA GLY A 307 -13.10 9.94 20.86
C GLY A 307 -13.85 8.63 21.15
N PRO A 308 -15.10 8.47 20.69
CA PRO A 308 -15.81 7.20 20.82
C PRO A 308 -15.28 6.17 19.82
N LEU A 309 -14.94 4.96 20.28
CA LEU A 309 -14.85 3.80 19.39
C LEU A 309 -16.27 3.51 18.84
N ARG A 310 -16.45 3.54 17.52
CA ARG A 310 -17.76 3.32 16.88
C ARG A 310 -17.72 2.19 15.87
N PRO A 311 -18.68 1.26 15.85
CA PRO A 311 -18.86 0.34 14.73
C PRO A 311 -19.07 1.14 13.43
N GLU A 312 -18.46 0.81 12.29
CA GLU A 312 -17.60 -0.36 11.96
C GLU A 312 -16.08 -0.21 12.26
N THR A 313 -15.64 0.87 12.90
CA THR A 313 -14.22 1.14 13.22
C THR A 313 -13.87 0.79 14.66
N GLU A 314 -12.95 -0.16 14.86
CA GLU A 314 -12.44 -0.56 16.18
C GLU A 314 -11.24 0.31 16.65
N THR A 315 -11.05 1.48 16.05
CA THR A 315 -9.94 2.40 16.36
C THR A 315 -10.42 3.83 16.37
N THR A 316 -9.82 4.67 17.23
CA THR A 316 -10.10 6.11 17.29
C THR A 316 -9.65 6.82 16.01
N ASP A 317 -10.38 7.84 15.55
CA ASP A 317 -10.00 8.70 14.41
C ASP A 317 -10.07 10.18 14.81
N ALA A 318 -9.25 10.54 15.82
CA ALA A 318 -9.16 11.91 16.27
C ALA A 318 -8.47 12.79 15.22
N VAL A 319 -8.81 14.07 15.24
CA VAL A 319 -8.23 15.09 14.36
C VAL A 319 -7.91 16.31 15.19
N MET A 320 -6.68 16.80 15.07
CA MET A 320 -6.31 18.10 15.60
C MET A 320 -6.59 19.16 14.53
N PHE A 321 -7.17 20.27 14.92
CA PHE A 321 -7.37 21.41 14.04
C PHE A 321 -6.62 22.64 14.54
N THR A 322 -6.20 23.47 13.59
CA THR A 322 -5.74 24.84 13.82
C THR A 322 -6.57 25.77 12.95
N GLN A 323 -7.16 26.81 13.54
CA GLN A 323 -7.85 27.88 12.83
C GLN A 323 -7.20 29.22 13.15
N VAL A 324 -7.00 30.02 12.10
CA VAL A 324 -6.64 31.43 12.20
C VAL A 324 -7.91 32.25 11.95
N LEU A 325 -8.21 33.17 12.87
CA LEU A 325 -9.47 33.91 12.89
C LEU A 325 -9.25 35.40 12.60
N ASP A 326 -10.12 35.96 11.76
CA ASP A 326 -10.26 37.39 11.50
C ASP A 326 -11.63 37.88 11.99
N GLY A 327 -11.64 38.66 13.07
CA GLY A 327 -12.88 39.17 13.67
C GLY A 327 -13.88 38.05 14.07
N GLY A 328 -13.38 36.87 14.42
CA GLY A 328 -14.17 35.69 14.77
C GLY A 328 -14.57 34.79 13.59
N ASN A 329 -14.27 35.16 12.35
CA ASN A 329 -14.46 34.31 11.18
C ASN A 329 -13.18 33.52 10.89
N VAL A 330 -13.31 32.26 10.46
CA VAL A 330 -12.17 31.45 10.04
C VAL A 330 -11.58 32.02 8.75
N LEU A 331 -10.36 32.56 8.85
CA LEU A 331 -9.56 33.05 7.73
C LEU A 331 -8.85 31.90 7.02
N ALA A 332 -8.26 31.00 7.81
CA ALA A 332 -7.53 29.84 7.34
C ALA A 332 -7.62 28.71 8.37
N GLN A 333 -7.55 27.47 7.90
CA GLN A 333 -7.69 26.28 8.75
C GLN A 333 -6.81 25.13 8.23
N ARG A 334 -6.33 24.31 9.15
CA ARG A 334 -5.68 23.02 8.88
C ARG A 334 -6.20 21.98 9.86
N ASP A 335 -6.68 20.88 9.30
CA ASP A 335 -7.15 19.72 10.06
C ASP A 335 -6.25 18.54 9.69
N ALA A 336 -5.57 17.97 10.67
CA ALA A 336 -4.61 16.90 10.46
C ALA A 336 -4.37 16.07 11.73
N LEU A 337 -4.02 14.82 11.52
CA LEU A 337 -3.40 14.00 12.54
C LEU A 337 -2.37 13.09 11.88
N ASP A 338 -1.12 13.56 11.86
CA ASP A 338 0.01 12.90 11.21
C ASP A 338 0.73 11.93 12.16
N ALA A 339 0.28 11.84 13.43
CA ALA A 339 0.60 10.79 14.39
C ALA A 339 -0.73 10.18 14.91
N PRO A 340 -1.31 9.19 14.20
CA PRO A 340 -2.68 8.73 14.42
C PRO A 340 -2.96 8.19 15.83
N SER A 341 -4.17 8.43 16.34
CA SER A 341 -4.52 8.17 17.74
C SER A 341 -4.78 6.71 18.11
N TRP A 342 -4.86 5.82 17.12
CA TRP A 342 -5.17 4.40 17.34
C TRP A 342 -4.10 3.65 18.15
N ASP A 343 -2.85 4.13 18.13
CA ASP A 343 -1.70 3.49 18.77
C ASP A 343 -1.11 4.30 19.94
N TRP A 344 -1.80 5.35 20.37
CA TRP A 344 -1.31 6.19 21.47
C TRP A 344 -1.33 5.43 22.79
N GLN A 345 -0.28 5.65 23.59
CA GLN A 345 -0.18 5.17 24.96
C GLN A 345 -0.19 6.34 25.94
N SER A 346 -0.63 6.07 27.17
CA SER A 346 -0.55 7.06 28.24
C SER A 346 0.90 7.51 28.45
N GLY A 347 1.09 8.83 28.53
CA GLY A 347 2.39 9.48 28.65
C GLY A 347 3.05 9.85 27.33
N ASP A 348 2.60 9.31 26.19
CA ASP A 348 3.16 9.68 24.88
C ASP A 348 3.06 11.20 24.66
N VAL A 349 4.07 11.78 24.03
CA VAL A 349 4.08 13.20 23.67
C VAL A 349 4.14 13.35 22.16
N ILE A 350 3.16 14.01 21.58
CA ILE A 350 3.04 14.23 20.14
C ILE A 350 3.45 15.66 19.85
N VAL A 351 4.46 15.83 19.00
CA VAL A 351 4.80 17.14 18.42
C VAL A 351 4.31 17.16 16.99
N GLN A 352 3.45 18.11 16.65
CA GLN A 352 2.81 18.17 15.34
C GLN A 352 2.84 19.58 14.77
N LEU A 353 3.14 19.65 13.47
CA LEU A 353 3.22 20.85 12.66
C LEU A 353 1.94 21.02 11.86
N HIS A 354 1.35 22.21 11.96
CA HIS A 354 0.14 22.60 11.26
C HIS A 354 0.50 23.69 10.25
N PRO A 355 0.85 23.33 8.99
CA PRO A 355 1.02 24.30 7.92
C PRO A 355 -0.35 24.89 7.53
N VAL A 356 -0.52 26.18 7.78
CA VAL A 356 -1.73 26.96 7.48
C VAL A 356 -1.41 27.91 6.32
N SER A 357 -2.13 27.74 5.21
CA SER A 357 -1.98 28.61 4.03
C SER A 357 -2.73 29.91 4.24
N VAL A 358 -2.00 31.03 4.26
CA VAL A 358 -2.59 32.36 4.47
C VAL A 358 -3.13 32.89 3.14
N PRO A 359 -4.41 33.32 3.06
CA PRO A 359 -4.97 33.85 1.82
C PRO A 359 -4.19 35.05 1.28
N VAL A 360 -4.05 35.17 -0.04
CA VAL A 360 -3.42 36.34 -0.69
C VAL A 360 -4.17 37.65 -0.43
N THR A 361 -5.44 37.55 -0.01
CA THR A 361 -6.30 38.69 0.35
C THR A 361 -6.20 39.08 1.82
N ALA A 362 -5.40 38.38 2.62
CA ALA A 362 -5.21 38.71 4.03
C ALA A 362 -4.61 40.11 4.18
N VAL A 363 -5.19 40.89 5.09
CA VAL A 363 -4.74 42.25 5.39
C VAL A 363 -3.62 42.18 6.43
N PRO A 364 -2.61 43.07 6.42
CA PRO A 364 -1.62 43.10 7.49
C PRO A 364 -2.28 43.34 8.86
N GLY A 365 -2.00 42.49 9.83
CA GLY A 365 -2.55 42.58 11.18
C GLY A 365 -2.21 41.37 12.04
N GLU A 366 -2.60 41.46 13.31
CA GLU A 366 -2.56 40.32 14.23
C GLU A 366 -3.87 39.54 14.15
N TYR A 367 -3.75 38.21 14.05
CA TYR A 367 -4.87 37.30 13.94
C TYR A 367 -4.90 36.37 15.14
N GLN A 368 -6.10 35.98 15.58
CA GLN A 368 -6.25 35.03 16.67
C GLN A 368 -6.07 33.60 16.14
N THR A 369 -5.41 32.75 16.93
CA THR A 369 -5.26 31.33 16.61
C THR A 369 -6.02 30.51 17.64
N ILE A 370 -6.83 29.56 17.18
CA ILE A 370 -7.43 28.54 18.03
C ILE A 370 -6.98 27.17 17.57
N VAL A 371 -6.73 26.29 18.55
CA VAL A 371 -6.37 24.89 18.33
C VAL A 371 -7.34 24.02 19.10
N GLY A 372 -7.61 22.83 18.58
CA GLY A 372 -8.47 21.89 19.27
C GLY A 372 -8.39 20.50 18.67
N LEU A 373 -9.26 19.65 19.20
CA LEU A 373 -9.36 18.25 18.84
C LEU A 373 -10.84 17.93 18.61
N TYR A 374 -11.12 17.11 17.63
CA TYR A 374 -12.42 16.49 17.45
C TYR A 374 -12.28 15.05 16.95
N ASP A 375 -13.35 14.27 17.06
CA ASP A 375 -13.43 12.95 16.44
C ASP A 375 -14.05 13.08 15.04
N ARG A 376 -13.37 12.56 14.01
CA ARG A 376 -13.81 12.74 12.62
C ARG A 376 -15.22 12.20 12.37
N SER A 377 -15.62 11.14 13.07
CA SER A 377 -16.90 10.48 12.85
C SER A 377 -18.06 11.21 13.54
N SER A 378 -17.83 11.81 14.71
CA SER A 378 -18.89 12.45 15.49
C SER A 378 -18.98 13.97 15.31
N GLY A 379 -17.93 14.60 14.81
CA GLY A 379 -17.85 16.05 14.69
C GLY A 379 -17.35 16.70 15.96
#